data_AF-A0A3D0R8U1-F1
#
_entry.id   AF-A0A3D0R8U1-F1
#
_cell.length_a   1.000
_cell.length_b   1.000
_cell.length_c   1.000
_cell.angle_alpha   90.00
_cell.angle_beta   90.00
_cell.angle_gamma   90.00
#
_symmetry.space_group_name_H-M   'P 1'
#
loop_
_entity.id
_entity.type
_entity.pdbx_description
1 polymer ?
#
loop_
_entity_poly.entity_id
_entity_poly.type
_entity_poly.pdbx_seq_one_letter_code
_entity_poly.pdbx_strand_id
1 'polypeptide(L)'
;EFEARAPQTIFVSATPGPYEQEHADNIAEQVVRPTGLVDPVVTIRPVTRQVDDVLSEIHLVKAQGERVLITTLTKRMAEDLTDYLQEHGVKVRYLHSDIDTVERMAIIRDLRLGEFDVVVGINLLREGLDMPEVSLVAILDADKEGF
;
A
#
# COMPACT_ATOMS: atom_id res chain seq x y z
N GLU A 1 10.97 32.57 -6.27
CA GLU A 1 12.32 32.51 -5.65
C GLU A 1 13.03 31.20 -5.94
N PHE A 2 12.35 30.05 -5.78
CA PHE A 2 12.89 28.73 -6.11
C PHE A 2 13.20 28.55 -7.61
N GLU A 3 12.26 28.86 -8.49
CA GLU A 3 12.42 28.73 -9.96
C GLU A 3 13.60 29.54 -10.51
N ALA A 4 13.79 30.76 -10.01
CA ALA A 4 14.92 31.61 -10.39
C ALA A 4 16.29 31.03 -9.98
N ARG A 5 16.32 30.10 -9.02
CA ARG A 5 17.54 29.42 -8.54
C ARG A 5 17.75 28.05 -9.20
N ALA A 6 16.73 27.51 -9.88
CA ALA A 6 16.76 26.19 -10.51
C ALA A 6 16.23 26.29 -11.96
N PRO A 7 16.99 26.97 -12.85
CA PRO A 7 16.53 27.25 -14.22
C PRO A 7 16.35 26.00 -15.08
N GLN A 8 17.00 24.89 -14.71
CA GLN A 8 16.76 23.58 -15.30
C GLN A 8 16.49 22.59 -14.17
N THR A 9 15.30 21.99 -14.19
CA THR A 9 14.82 21.08 -13.15
C THR A 9 14.21 19.84 -13.81
N ILE A 10 14.48 18.66 -13.24
CA ILE A 10 13.87 17.40 -13.66
C ILE A 10 13.01 16.92 -12.48
N PHE A 11 11.70 16.85 -12.69
CA PHE A 11 10.77 16.23 -11.75
C PHE A 11 10.70 14.73 -12.01
N VAL A 12 10.80 13.92 -10.96
CA VAL A 12 10.74 12.45 -11.05
C VAL A 12 9.62 11.97 -10.14
N SER A 13 8.53 11.48 -10.73
CA SER A 13 7.38 10.95 -10.01
C SER A 13 6.63 9.93 -10.86
N ALA A 14 6.07 8.90 -10.23
CA ALA A 14 5.11 8.00 -10.88
C ALA A 14 3.73 8.65 -11.06
N THR A 15 3.42 9.67 -10.25
CA THR A 15 2.17 10.43 -10.24
C THR A 15 2.50 11.93 -10.12
N PRO A 16 2.95 12.60 -11.19
CA PRO A 16 3.30 14.03 -11.14
C PRO A 16 2.09 14.88 -10.76
N GLY A 17 2.27 15.84 -9.86
CA GLY A 17 1.21 16.73 -9.40
C GLY A 17 0.93 17.90 -10.36
N PRO A 18 -0.03 18.77 -10.02
CA PRO A 18 -0.41 19.90 -10.87
C PRO A 18 0.76 20.85 -11.17
N TYR A 19 1.61 21.13 -10.17
CA TYR A 19 2.74 22.03 -10.36
C TYR A 19 3.73 21.47 -11.39
N GLU A 20 4.11 20.20 -11.26
CA GLU A 20 5.04 19.55 -12.19
C GLU A 20 4.43 19.49 -13.60
N GLN A 21 3.14 19.22 -13.72
CA GLN A 21 2.45 19.18 -15.01
C GLN A 21 2.35 20.55 -15.70
N GLU A 22 2.10 21.62 -14.94
CA GLU A 22 2.00 22.99 -15.47
C GLU A 22 3.36 23.58 -15.87
N HIS A 23 4.44 23.15 -15.22
CA HIS A 23 5.80 23.70 -15.42
C HIS A 23 6.72 22.80 -16.27
N ALA A 24 6.26 21.61 -16.66
CA ALA A 24 7.03 20.71 -17.51
C ALA A 24 6.95 21.13 -18.99
N ASP A 25 8.11 21.47 -19.57
CA ASP A 25 8.21 21.66 -21.03
C ASP A 25 8.06 20.35 -21.81
N ASN A 26 8.42 19.22 -21.19
CA ASN A 26 8.33 17.89 -21.78
C ASN A 26 8.15 16.81 -20.71
N ILE A 27 7.43 15.74 -21.05
CA ILE A 27 7.20 14.58 -20.17
C ILE A 27 7.87 13.36 -20.81
N ALA A 28 8.83 12.77 -20.10
CA ALA A 28 9.48 11.52 -20.48
C ALA A 28 8.92 10.37 -19.64
N GLU A 29 8.19 9.45 -20.27
CA GLU A 29 7.58 8.31 -19.58
C GLU A 29 8.51 7.09 -19.55
N GLN A 30 8.63 6.46 -18.38
CA GLN A 30 9.35 5.19 -18.21
C GLN A 30 8.42 4.15 -17.58
N VAL A 31 7.60 3.52 -18.42
CA VAL A 31 6.62 2.50 -18.00
C VAL A 31 7.17 1.06 -18.06
N VAL A 32 8.17 0.81 -18.91
CA VAL A 32 8.73 -0.53 -19.12
C VAL A 32 9.68 -0.89 -17.98
N ARG A 33 9.38 -1.96 -17.25
CA ARG A 33 10.25 -2.49 -16.19
C ARG A 33 11.28 -3.46 -16.77
N PRO A 34 12.58 -3.35 -16.43
CA PRO A 34 13.62 -4.28 -16.90
C PRO A 34 13.36 -5.75 -16.52
N THR A 35 12.62 -5.97 -15.43
CA THR A 35 12.24 -7.31 -14.94
C THR A 35 11.08 -7.93 -15.72
N GLY A 36 10.37 -7.15 -16.53
CA GLY A 36 9.15 -7.59 -17.22
C GLY A 36 7.90 -7.67 -16.32
N LEU A 37 7.98 -7.20 -15.07
CA LEU A 37 6.82 -7.15 -14.17
C LEU A 37 5.74 -6.23 -14.74
N VAL A 38 4.51 -6.74 -14.78
CA VAL A 38 3.32 -6.02 -15.25
C VAL A 38 2.59 -5.36 -14.08
N ASP A 39 1.78 -4.35 -14.39
CA ASP A 39 0.88 -3.77 -13.40
C ASP A 39 -0.15 -4.81 -12.94
N PRO A 40 -0.57 -4.77 -11.66
CA PRO A 40 -1.52 -5.74 -11.11
C PRO A 40 -2.92 -5.57 -11.72
N VAL A 41 -3.67 -6.66 -11.74
CA VAL A 41 -5.09 -6.62 -12.13
C VAL A 41 -5.90 -5.97 -11.03
N VAL A 42 -6.71 -4.97 -11.38
CA VAL A 42 -7.61 -4.27 -10.44
C VAL A 42 -9.02 -4.85 -10.54
N THR A 43 -9.60 -5.22 -9.39
CA THR A 43 -10.96 -5.74 -9.30
C THR A 43 -11.76 -4.92 -8.29
N ILE A 44 -12.97 -4.49 -8.67
CA ILE A 44 -13.89 -3.75 -7.81
C ILE A 44 -14.93 -4.71 -7.22
N ARG A 45 -15.15 -4.66 -5.91
CA ARG A 45 -16.13 -5.48 -5.20
C ARG A 45 -17.12 -4.63 -4.38
N PRO A 46 -18.38 -5.07 -4.19
CA PRO A 46 -19.35 -4.36 -3.36
C PRO A 46 -18.97 -4.30 -1.88
N VAL A 47 -19.35 -3.22 -1.20
CA VAL A 47 -19.01 -2.99 0.23
C VAL A 47 -19.73 -3.94 1.21
N THR A 48 -20.88 -4.51 0.82
CA THR A 48 -21.81 -5.19 1.75
C THR A 48 -21.20 -6.36 2.53
N ARG A 49 -20.17 -7.01 1.97
CA ARG A 49 -19.43 -8.13 2.61
C ARG A 49 -17.92 -7.94 2.52
N GLN A 50 -17.47 -6.69 2.54
CA GLN A 50 -16.07 -6.37 2.30
C GLN A 50 -15.09 -7.07 3.25
N VAL A 51 -15.42 -7.16 4.55
CA VAL A 51 -14.56 -7.81 5.54
C VAL A 51 -14.45 -9.32 5.30
N ASP A 52 -15.58 -10.00 5.06
CA ASP A 52 -15.62 -11.44 4.78
C ASP A 52 -14.92 -11.78 3.46
N ASP A 53 -15.10 -10.95 2.43
CA ASP A 53 -14.45 -11.09 1.13
C ASP A 53 -12.92 -10.99 1.29
N VAL A 54 -12.44 -9.97 1.99
CA VAL A 54 -11.00 -9.77 2.24
C VAL A 54 -10.43 -10.90 3.09
N LEU A 55 -11.15 -11.37 4.11
CA LEU A 55 -10.74 -12.52 4.90
C LEU A 55 -10.60 -13.78 4.03
N SER A 56 -11.52 -13.98 3.08
CA SER A 56 -11.45 -15.11 2.15
C SER A 56 -10.23 -15.01 1.23
N GLU A 57 -9.96 -13.83 0.67
CA GLU A 57 -8.78 -13.58 -0.18
C GLU A 57 -7.46 -13.75 0.60
N ILE A 58 -7.40 -13.29 1.85
CA ILE A 58 -6.23 -13.49 2.73
C ILE A 58 -5.91 -14.98 2.85
N HIS A 59 -6.91 -15.84 3.05
CA HIS A 59 -6.68 -17.28 3.16
C HIS A 59 -6.14 -17.89 1.87
N LEU A 60 -6.60 -17.43 0.71
CA LEU A 60 -6.10 -17.89 -0.60
C LEU A 60 -4.64 -17.50 -0.80
N VAL A 61 -4.32 -16.22 -0.54
CA VAL A 61 -2.95 -15.68 -0.65
C VAL A 61 -2.00 -16.35 0.33
N LYS A 62 -2.44 -16.52 1.59
CA LYS A 62 -1.68 -17.22 2.63
C LYS A 62 -1.38 -18.67 2.26
N ALA A 63 -2.32 -19.38 1.62
CA ALA A 63 -2.11 -20.74 1.18
C ALA A 63 -0.99 -20.86 0.12
N GLN A 64 -0.69 -19.77 -0.59
CA GLN A 64 0.40 -19.67 -1.56
C GLN A 64 1.72 -19.19 -0.93
N GLY A 65 1.71 -18.87 0.37
CA GLY A 65 2.89 -18.37 1.09
C GLY A 65 3.21 -16.90 0.79
N GLU A 66 2.25 -16.14 0.28
CA GLU A 66 2.37 -14.73 -0.11
C GLU A 66 1.80 -13.80 0.99
N ARG A 67 1.87 -12.48 0.79
CA ARG A 67 1.52 -11.44 1.77
C ARG A 67 0.45 -10.49 1.26
N VAL A 68 -0.30 -9.94 2.22
CA VAL A 68 -1.39 -9.00 1.95
C VAL A 68 -1.12 -7.65 2.62
N LEU A 69 -1.34 -6.58 1.86
CA LEU A 69 -1.42 -5.22 2.37
C LEU A 69 -2.86 -4.74 2.33
N ILE A 70 -3.34 -4.14 3.41
CA ILE A 70 -4.70 -3.60 3.51
C ILE A 70 -4.62 -2.13 3.91
N THR A 71 -5.20 -1.25 3.11
CA THR A 71 -5.38 0.17 3.44
C THR A 71 -6.82 0.45 3.84
N THR A 72 -6.99 1.18 4.94
CA THR A 72 -8.26 1.70 5.45
C THR A 72 -8.22 3.22 5.58
N LEU A 73 -9.36 3.87 5.82
CA LEU A 73 -9.42 5.33 5.92
C LEU A 73 -9.12 5.88 7.31
N THR A 74 -9.40 5.13 8.37
CA THR A 74 -9.30 5.63 9.74
C THR A 74 -8.53 4.68 10.64
N LYS A 75 -7.87 5.24 11.65
CA LYS A 75 -7.16 4.48 12.69
C LYS A 75 -8.07 3.45 13.36
N ARG A 76 -9.27 3.86 13.73
CA ARG A 76 -10.26 2.98 14.34
C ARG A 76 -10.63 1.80 13.44
N MET A 77 -10.86 2.05 12.15
CA MET A 77 -11.15 0.95 11.21
C MET A 77 -9.97 -0.01 11.04
N ALA A 78 -8.75 0.51 11.05
CA ALA A 78 -7.56 -0.33 10.99
C ALA A 78 -7.40 -1.20 12.24
N GLU A 79 -7.66 -0.63 13.43
CA GLU A 79 -7.65 -1.33 14.72
C GLU A 79 -8.75 -2.39 14.75
N ASP A 80 -10.01 -2.02 14.49
CA ASP A 80 -11.17 -2.91 14.48
C ASP A 80 -10.98 -4.07 13.47
N LEU A 81 -10.41 -3.80 12.28
CA LEU A 81 -10.12 -4.83 11.29
C LEU A 81 -8.97 -5.75 11.74
N THR A 82 -7.93 -5.19 12.37
CA THR A 82 -6.81 -5.98 12.88
C THR A 82 -7.30 -6.97 13.93
N ASP A 83 -8.11 -6.50 14.89
CA ASP A 83 -8.68 -7.33 15.94
C ASP A 83 -9.57 -8.43 15.36
N TYR A 84 -10.47 -8.07 14.44
CA TYR A 84 -11.33 -9.04 13.76
C TYR A 84 -10.51 -10.13 13.04
N LEU A 85 -9.47 -9.74 12.29
CA LEU A 85 -8.62 -10.70 11.58
C LEU A 85 -7.84 -11.61 12.55
N GLN A 86 -7.37 -11.08 13.68
CA GLN A 86 -6.71 -11.88 14.73
C GLN A 86 -7.66 -12.91 15.36
N GLU A 87 -8.90 -12.52 15.67
CA GLU A 87 -9.92 -13.43 16.20
C GLU A 87 -10.24 -14.58 15.24
N HIS A 88 -10.11 -14.35 13.93
CA HIS A 88 -10.30 -15.34 12.88
C HIS A 88 -9.00 -16.09 12.50
N GLY A 89 -7.93 -15.97 13.30
CA GLY A 89 -6.70 -16.76 13.17
C GLY A 89 -5.70 -16.26 12.12
N VAL A 90 -5.86 -15.02 11.63
CA VAL A 90 -4.91 -14.39 10.73
C VAL A 90 -3.75 -13.79 11.53
N LYS A 91 -2.51 -14.05 11.09
CA LYS A 91 -1.34 -13.36 11.64
C LYS A 91 -1.27 -11.98 11.00
N VAL A 92 -1.74 -10.97 11.73
CA VAL A 92 -1.83 -9.59 11.24
C VAL A 92 -1.14 -8.61 12.19
N ARG A 93 -0.61 -7.53 11.62
CA ARG A 93 -0.06 -6.38 12.33
C ARG A 93 -0.66 -5.08 11.80
N TYR A 94 -0.88 -4.13 12.70
CA TYR A 94 -1.31 -2.78 12.37
C TYR A 94 -0.09 -1.86 12.20
N LEU A 95 -0.06 -1.09 11.11
CA LEU A 95 0.94 -0.07 10.80
C LEU A 95 0.30 1.32 10.87
N HIS A 96 0.61 2.09 11.92
CA HIS A 96 0.12 3.46 12.09
C HIS A 96 1.21 4.52 11.88
N SER A 97 0.80 5.77 11.65
CA SER A 97 1.70 6.90 11.40
C SER A 97 2.63 7.22 12.58
N ASP A 98 2.19 6.92 13.79
CA ASP A 98 2.89 7.30 15.04
C ASP A 98 3.99 6.30 15.47
N ILE A 99 4.22 5.22 14.71
CA ILE A 99 5.33 4.30 14.99
C ILE A 99 6.66 4.94 14.63
N ASP A 100 7.70 4.62 15.40
CA ASP A 100 9.03 5.10 15.08
C ASP A 100 9.57 4.45 13.78
N THR A 101 10.59 5.06 13.18
CA THR A 101 11.16 4.56 11.92
C THR A 101 11.79 3.17 12.08
N VAL A 102 12.35 2.85 13.24
CA VAL A 102 13.03 1.57 13.51
C VAL A 102 12.00 0.43 13.65
N GLU A 103 10.93 0.67 14.39
CA GLU A 103 9.79 -0.21 14.60
C GLU A 103 9.09 -0.49 13.27
N ARG A 104 8.87 0.56 12.44
CA ARG A 104 8.34 0.37 11.08
C ARG A 104 9.20 -0.58 10.27
N MET A 105 10.51 -0.37 10.25
CA MET A 105 11.44 -1.23 9.51
C MET A 105 11.46 -2.66 10.06
N ALA A 106 11.27 -2.85 11.37
CA ALA A 106 11.12 -4.16 11.98
C ALA A 106 9.84 -4.87 11.51
N ILE A 107 8.68 -4.18 11.51
CA ILE A 107 7.41 -4.73 11.02
C ILE A 107 7.53 -5.14 9.54
N ILE A 108 8.10 -4.28 8.70
CA ILE A 108 8.32 -4.59 7.28
C ILE A 108 9.22 -5.81 7.12
N ARG A 109 10.33 -5.89 7.86
CA ARG A 109 11.24 -7.05 7.82
C ARG A 109 10.53 -8.33 8.24
N ASP A 110 9.77 -8.29 9.32
CA ASP A 110 9.07 -9.45 9.87
C ASP A 110 7.97 -9.95 8.90
N LEU A 111 7.32 -9.03 8.15
CA LEU A 111 6.42 -9.40 7.05
C LEU A 111 7.16 -10.19 5.94
N ARG A 112 8.35 -9.75 5.54
CA ARG A 112 9.20 -10.47 4.54
C ARG A 112 9.57 -11.85 5.02
N LEU A 113 9.97 -11.96 6.29
CA LEU A 113 10.35 -13.23 6.91
C LEU A 113 9.15 -14.17 7.10
N GLY A 114 7.92 -13.68 6.96
CA GLY A 114 6.70 -14.48 7.15
C GLY A 114 6.35 -14.75 8.61
N GLU A 115 6.83 -13.90 9.52
CA GLU A 115 6.41 -13.94 10.92
C GLU A 115 4.90 -13.67 11.05
N PHE A 116 4.36 -12.88 10.11
CA PHE A 116 2.94 -12.65 9.92
C PHE A 116 2.61 -12.47 8.43
N ASP A 117 1.31 -12.55 8.09
CA ASP A 117 0.83 -12.68 6.71
C ASP A 117 0.25 -11.36 6.16
N VAL A 118 -0.26 -10.50 7.04
CA VAL A 118 -1.05 -9.31 6.69
C VAL A 118 -0.58 -8.05 7.43
N VAL A 119 -0.45 -6.93 6.70
CA VAL A 119 -0.37 -5.58 7.29
C VAL A 119 -1.66 -4.83 7.02
N VAL A 120 -2.25 -4.24 8.05
CA VAL A 120 -3.32 -3.25 7.93
C VAL A 120 -2.73 -1.88 8.23
N GLY A 121 -3.08 -0.84 7.48
CA GLY A 121 -2.69 0.53 7.79
C GLY A 121 -3.58 1.55 7.11
N ILE A 122 -3.35 2.83 7.38
CA ILE A 122 -4.12 3.92 6.77
C ILE A 122 -3.41 4.34 5.49
N ASN A 123 -2.30 5.06 5.64
CA ASN A 123 -1.41 5.42 4.54
C ASN A 123 -0.20 4.49 4.54
N LEU A 124 -0.28 3.45 3.72
CA LEU A 124 0.82 2.51 3.57
C LEU A 124 1.94 3.09 2.68
N LEU A 125 1.68 4.07 1.80
CA LEU A 125 2.57 4.61 0.75
C LEU A 125 3.87 5.27 1.28
N ARG A 126 4.75 4.47 1.86
CA ARG A 126 6.04 4.86 2.40
C ARG A 126 7.08 3.81 2.04
N GLU A 127 8.33 4.23 2.03
CA GLU A 127 9.51 3.44 1.63
C GLU A 127 9.52 2.02 2.22
N GLY A 128 9.99 1.04 1.46
CA GLY A 128 10.15 -0.34 1.95
C GLY A 128 8.93 -1.26 1.80
N LEU A 129 7.84 -0.81 1.17
CA LEU A 129 6.70 -1.67 0.82
C LEU A 129 6.79 -2.33 -0.56
N ASP A 130 7.85 -2.07 -1.33
CA ASP A 130 8.11 -2.78 -2.58
C ASP A 130 8.71 -4.15 -2.26
N MET A 131 7.83 -5.15 -2.15
CA MET A 131 8.13 -6.47 -1.60
C MET A 131 7.64 -7.53 -2.60
N PRO A 132 8.52 -8.37 -3.16
CA PRO A 132 8.12 -9.44 -4.07
C PRO A 132 7.14 -10.44 -3.44
N GLU A 133 7.12 -10.52 -2.11
CA GLU A 133 6.26 -11.43 -1.35
C GLU A 133 4.80 -10.95 -1.28
N VAL A 134 4.51 -9.68 -1.59
CA VAL A 134 3.14 -9.11 -1.58
C VAL A 134 2.47 -9.37 -2.93
N SER A 135 1.36 -10.10 -2.92
CA SER A 135 0.58 -10.40 -4.13
C SER A 135 -0.84 -9.82 -4.11
N LEU A 136 -1.29 -9.32 -2.96
CA LEU A 136 -2.61 -8.68 -2.80
C LEU A 136 -2.48 -7.36 -2.06
N VAL A 137 -3.05 -6.31 -2.66
CA VAL A 137 -3.30 -5.02 -2.02
C VAL A 137 -4.81 -4.80 -1.99
N ALA A 138 -5.39 -4.77 -0.78
CA ALA A 138 -6.80 -4.50 -0.57
C ALA A 138 -7.01 -3.04 -0.14
N ILE A 139 -7.85 -2.31 -0.86
CA ILE A 139 -8.18 -0.92 -0.57
C ILE A 139 -9.62 -0.86 -0.06
N LEU A 140 -9.80 -0.61 1.23
CA LEU A 140 -11.14 -0.52 1.82
C LEU A 140 -11.70 0.90 1.70
N ASP A 141 -13.02 1.00 1.54
CA ASP A 141 -13.72 2.27 1.27
C ASP A 141 -13.08 3.13 0.15
N ALA A 142 -12.65 2.48 -0.93
CA ALA A 142 -11.96 3.12 -2.06
C ALA A 142 -12.78 4.20 -2.79
N ASP A 143 -14.09 4.28 -2.54
CA ASP A 143 -15.03 5.25 -3.09
C ASP A 143 -15.15 6.53 -2.25
N LYS A 144 -14.59 6.55 -1.04
CA LYS A 144 -14.62 7.74 -0.18
C LYS A 144 -13.36 8.57 -0.39
N GLU A 145 -13.55 9.89 -0.37
CA GLU A 145 -12.42 10.81 -0.30
C GLU A 145 -11.67 10.57 1.02
N GLY A 146 -10.37 10.32 0.89
CA GLY A 146 -9.46 10.28 2.03
C GLY A 146 -9.28 11.67 2.64
N PHE A 147 -8.63 11.70 3.81
CA PHE A 147 -8.13 12.93 4.42
C PHE A 147 -6.75 13.30 3.90
#